data_AF-A0A644ZXW7-F1
#
_entry.id   AF-A0A644ZXW7-F1
#
_cell.length_a   1.000
_cell.length_b   1.000
_cell.length_c   1.000
_cell.angle_alpha   90.00
_cell.angle_beta   90.00
_cell.angle_gamma   90.00
#
_symmetry.space_group_name_H-M   'P 1'
#
loop_
_entity.id
_entity.type
_entity.pdbx_description
1 polymer ?
#
loop_
_entity_poly.entity_id
_entity_poly.type
_entity_poly.pdbx_seq_one_letter_code
_entity_poly.pdbx_strand_id
1 'polypeptide(L)'
;MSTLIRDKFVKWEREAAERFNTLKANEEELNRIFIDIYGLQDELTPEVEGKDVTVRRADLGREIRSLISYAVGCMFGRYSLDVDGLAFAGGDWDGSKYKTFTPDADNCIPITDEEYFEDDIVGRFVAFIRTIYGAETLEENLDFIANALGNRGNTSREVIRNYFMNDFFKNHCQIYQKCPIYWLFDSGKQNGFKALVYMHRWNSDTIGNVRVDYLHRTQRVYEKEITRMQDTMDNSRNPREVAAADKRKEKLVKQLKEARDYDTKIAHLALSRIDIDLDDGVKVNYEKVQTGQDGKKIEILAGI
;
A
#
# COMPACT_ATOMS: atom_id res chain seq x y z
N MET A 1 -16.92 -0.96 -22.42
CA MET A 1 -17.94 -0.45 -21.48
C MET A 1 -17.20 0.10 -20.29
N SER A 2 -17.27 1.42 -20.08
CA SER A 2 -16.75 2.06 -18.89
C SER A 2 -17.44 1.46 -17.66
N THR A 3 -16.69 0.98 -16.68
CA THR A 3 -17.25 0.29 -15.51
C THR A 3 -16.92 1.08 -14.25
N LEU A 4 -17.95 1.41 -13.48
CA LEU A 4 -17.75 2.16 -12.24
C LEU A 4 -17.53 1.21 -11.07
N ILE A 5 -16.58 1.55 -10.21
CA ILE A 5 -16.29 0.79 -8.98
C ILE A 5 -17.53 0.77 -8.08
N ARG A 6 -18.29 1.87 -8.02
CA ARG A 6 -19.52 1.94 -7.23
C ARG A 6 -20.55 0.88 -7.65
N ASP A 7 -20.70 0.64 -8.94
CA ASP A 7 -21.68 -0.33 -9.46
C ASP A 7 -21.23 -1.76 -9.14
N LYS A 8 -19.92 -2.02 -9.20
CA LYS A 8 -19.34 -3.30 -8.77
C LYS A 8 -19.51 -3.52 -7.27
N PHE A 9 -19.35 -2.46 -6.46
CA PHE A 9 -19.58 -2.53 -5.02
C PHE A 9 -21.04 -2.81 -4.68
N VAL A 10 -22.01 -2.12 -5.31
CA VAL A 10 -23.44 -2.38 -5.09
C VAL A 10 -23.80 -3.83 -5.45
N LYS A 11 -23.24 -4.35 -6.55
CA LYS A 11 -23.43 -5.77 -6.91
C LYS A 11 -22.86 -6.70 -5.83
N TRP A 12 -21.64 -6.42 -5.35
CA TRP A 12 -21.01 -7.20 -4.29
C TRP A 12 -21.79 -7.12 -2.97
N GLU A 13 -22.31 -5.95 -2.60
CA GLU A 13 -23.12 -5.76 -1.41
C GLU A 13 -24.35 -6.64 -1.42
N ARG A 14 -25.06 -6.69 -2.55
CA ARG A 14 -26.21 -7.57 -2.72
C ARG A 14 -25.82 -9.05 -2.59
N GLU A 15 -24.76 -9.46 -3.28
CA GLU A 15 -24.29 -10.85 -3.26
C GLU A 15 -23.80 -11.29 -1.88
N ALA A 16 -23.07 -10.43 -1.16
CA ALA A 16 -22.61 -10.68 0.19
C ALA A 16 -23.79 -10.78 1.17
N ALA A 17 -24.81 -9.93 1.02
CA ALA A 17 -26.04 -9.99 1.82
C ALA A 17 -26.84 -11.26 1.56
N GLU A 18 -27.01 -11.66 0.29
CA GLU A 18 -27.65 -12.92 -0.09
C GLU A 18 -26.92 -14.12 0.54
N ARG A 19 -25.59 -14.21 0.37
CA ARG A 19 -24.76 -15.27 0.97
C ARG A 19 -24.87 -15.31 2.49
N PHE A 20 -24.86 -14.14 3.15
CA PHE A 20 -25.01 -14.03 4.60
C PHE A 20 -26.37 -14.58 5.07
N ASN A 21 -27.45 -14.16 4.43
CA ASN A 21 -28.80 -14.59 4.79
C ASN A 21 -29.00 -16.09 4.54
N THR A 22 -28.46 -16.62 3.43
CA THR A 22 -28.52 -18.06 3.14
C THR A 22 -27.74 -18.87 4.18
N LEU A 23 -26.51 -18.48 4.53
CA LEU A 23 -25.75 -19.22 5.54
C LEU A 23 -26.44 -19.20 6.89
N LYS A 24 -26.90 -18.01 7.31
CA LYS A 24 -27.66 -17.86 8.55
C LYS A 24 -28.89 -18.77 8.58
N ALA A 25 -29.72 -18.74 7.52
CA ALA A 25 -30.91 -19.58 7.46
C ALA A 25 -30.57 -21.09 7.49
N ASN A 26 -29.48 -21.50 6.84
CA ASN A 26 -29.01 -22.87 6.89
C ASN A 26 -28.55 -23.28 8.30
N GLU A 27 -27.81 -22.41 9.00
CA GLU A 27 -27.38 -22.67 10.38
C GLU A 27 -28.57 -22.73 11.34
N GLU A 28 -29.55 -21.83 11.21
CA GLU A 28 -30.78 -21.84 12.00
C GLU A 28 -31.64 -23.08 11.74
N GLU A 29 -31.71 -23.54 10.49
CA GLU A 29 -32.43 -24.78 10.16
C GLU A 29 -31.71 -26.02 10.70
N LEU A 30 -30.38 -26.06 10.62
CA LEU A 30 -29.60 -27.12 11.26
C LEU A 30 -29.82 -27.14 12.78
N ASN A 31 -29.80 -25.98 13.43
CA ASN A 31 -30.08 -25.87 14.86
C ASN A 31 -31.48 -26.40 15.19
N ARG A 32 -32.50 -26.05 14.39
CA ARG A 32 -33.87 -26.57 14.56
C ARG A 32 -33.93 -28.08 14.49
N ILE A 33 -33.32 -28.68 13.46
CA ILE A 33 -33.26 -30.15 13.29
C ILE A 33 -32.61 -30.80 14.52
N PHE A 34 -31.51 -30.23 15.04
CA PHE A 34 -30.84 -30.76 16.22
C PHE A 34 -31.68 -30.61 17.50
N ILE A 35 -32.27 -29.44 17.73
CA ILE A 35 -33.15 -29.18 18.88
C ILE A 35 -34.32 -30.18 18.89
N ASP A 36 -34.90 -30.46 17.72
CA ASP A 36 -36.00 -31.41 17.59
C ASP A 36 -35.58 -32.86 17.84
N ILE A 37 -34.41 -33.28 17.32
CA ILE A 37 -33.88 -34.64 17.56
C ILE A 37 -33.60 -34.89 19.05
N TYR A 38 -33.10 -33.87 19.76
CA TYR A 38 -32.70 -34.00 21.16
C TYR A 38 -33.77 -33.57 22.17
N GLY A 39 -34.90 -33.01 21.73
CA GLY A 39 -35.98 -32.56 22.62
C GLY A 39 -35.60 -31.35 23.47
N LEU A 40 -34.81 -30.42 22.93
CA LEU A 40 -34.22 -29.29 23.66
C LEU A 40 -35.01 -27.97 23.50
N GLN A 41 -36.29 -28.02 23.12
CA GLN A 41 -37.07 -26.84 22.75
C GLN A 41 -37.26 -25.83 23.91
N ASP A 42 -37.24 -26.31 25.16
CA ASP A 42 -37.38 -25.46 26.35
C ASP A 42 -36.04 -24.82 26.78
N GLU A 43 -34.91 -25.29 26.25
CA GLU A 43 -33.56 -24.89 26.66
C GLU A 43 -32.84 -24.05 25.60
N LEU A 44 -33.09 -24.33 24.32
CA LEU A 44 -32.37 -23.74 23.20
C LEU A 44 -33.33 -23.18 22.15
N THR A 45 -32.87 -22.14 21.47
CA THR A 45 -33.59 -21.55 20.35
C THR A 45 -32.74 -21.69 19.08
N PRO A 46 -33.35 -21.89 17.89
CA PRO A 46 -32.58 -22.12 16.66
C PRO A 46 -31.81 -20.89 16.15
N GLU A 47 -32.16 -19.69 16.60
CA GLU A 47 -31.69 -18.43 16.05
C GLU A 47 -30.17 -18.24 16.18
N VAL A 48 -29.57 -17.73 15.12
CA VAL A 48 -28.13 -17.40 15.09
C VAL A 48 -27.97 -15.90 15.09
N GLU A 49 -27.19 -15.37 16.03
CA GLU A 49 -26.86 -13.95 16.03
C GLU A 49 -25.98 -13.61 14.82
N GLY A 50 -26.21 -12.44 14.22
CA GLY A 50 -25.49 -12.08 12.99
C GLY A 50 -23.97 -11.96 13.13
N LYS A 51 -23.46 -11.84 14.36
CA LYS A 51 -22.02 -11.80 14.66
C LYS A 51 -21.36 -13.18 14.59
N ASP A 52 -22.15 -14.26 14.73
CA ASP A 52 -21.66 -15.64 14.78
C ASP A 52 -21.67 -16.29 13.39
N VAL A 53 -22.34 -15.66 12.42
CA VAL A 53 -22.31 -16.05 11.01
C VAL A 53 -20.92 -15.80 10.43
N THR A 54 -20.29 -16.87 9.93
CA THR A 54 -18.87 -16.84 9.53
C THR A 54 -18.58 -16.06 8.24
N VAL A 55 -19.59 -15.84 7.39
CA VAL A 55 -19.44 -15.01 6.18
C VAL A 55 -19.66 -13.54 6.49
N ARG A 56 -18.85 -12.68 5.86
CA ARG A 56 -18.88 -11.24 6.12
C ARG A 56 -19.85 -10.52 5.18
N ARG A 57 -20.52 -9.49 5.72
CA ARG A 57 -21.24 -8.49 4.92
C ARG A 57 -20.26 -7.55 4.23
N ALA A 58 -20.66 -6.98 3.10
CA ALA A 58 -19.87 -5.96 2.42
C ALA A 58 -19.65 -4.73 3.32
N ASP A 59 -18.44 -4.19 3.29
CA ASP A 59 -18.08 -2.96 4.00
C ASP A 59 -17.24 -2.10 3.06
N LEU A 60 -17.74 -0.91 2.70
CA LEU A 60 -17.13 -0.09 1.65
C LEU A 60 -15.66 0.24 1.96
N GLY A 61 -15.35 0.63 3.19
CA GLY A 61 -13.98 0.98 3.60
C GLY A 61 -13.02 -0.21 3.47
N ARG A 62 -13.44 -1.39 3.92
CA ARG A 62 -12.65 -2.63 3.81
C ARG A 62 -12.49 -3.08 2.36
N GLU A 63 -13.54 -3.01 1.55
CA GLU A 63 -13.46 -3.43 0.14
C GLU A 63 -12.52 -2.51 -0.66
N ILE A 64 -12.58 -1.19 -0.43
CA ILE A 64 -11.66 -0.24 -1.08
C ILE A 64 -10.22 -0.46 -0.64
N ARG A 65 -9.96 -0.71 0.65
CA ARG A 65 -8.60 -1.06 1.13
C ARG A 65 -8.12 -2.39 0.54
N SER A 66 -9.01 -3.35 0.34
CA SER A 66 -8.70 -4.63 -0.30
C SER A 66 -8.36 -4.44 -1.79
N LEU A 67 -9.12 -3.60 -2.51
CA LEU A 67 -8.81 -3.21 -3.88
C LEU A 67 -7.43 -2.54 -3.99
N ILE A 68 -7.10 -1.62 -3.08
CA ILE A 68 -5.78 -0.96 -3.06
C ILE A 68 -4.67 -1.98 -2.77
N SER A 69 -4.87 -2.89 -1.82
CA SER A 69 -3.89 -3.96 -1.52
C SER A 69 -3.68 -4.90 -2.72
N TYR A 70 -4.75 -5.24 -3.44
CA TYR A 70 -4.67 -6.00 -4.68
C TYR A 70 -3.92 -5.22 -5.79
N ALA A 71 -4.21 -3.93 -5.94
CA ALA A 71 -3.52 -3.06 -6.88
C ALA A 71 -2.01 -3.01 -6.59
N VAL A 72 -1.62 -2.81 -5.33
CA VAL A 72 -0.20 -2.84 -4.91
C VAL A 72 0.42 -4.23 -5.18
N GLY A 73 -0.34 -5.31 -5.00
CA GLY A 73 0.11 -6.65 -5.40
C GLY A 73 0.35 -6.79 -6.90
N CYS A 74 -0.47 -6.15 -7.74
CA CYS A 74 -0.21 -6.09 -9.18
C CYS A 74 1.00 -5.21 -9.51
N MET A 75 1.20 -4.10 -8.80
CA MET A 75 2.37 -3.24 -8.97
C MET A 75 3.68 -3.95 -8.62
N PHE A 76 3.68 -4.88 -7.67
CA PHE A 76 4.86 -5.70 -7.37
C PHE A 76 4.93 -7.01 -8.16
N GLY A 77 3.87 -7.36 -8.90
CA GLY A 77 3.77 -8.61 -9.67
C GLY A 77 3.36 -9.82 -8.85
N ARG A 78 2.99 -9.66 -7.58
CA ARG A 78 2.39 -10.74 -6.79
C ARG A 78 1.13 -11.29 -7.45
N TYR A 79 0.33 -10.40 -8.02
CA TYR A 79 -0.84 -10.72 -8.83
C TYR A 79 -0.67 -10.20 -10.25
N SER A 80 -1.47 -10.72 -11.16
CA SER A 80 -1.62 -10.18 -12.51
C SER A 80 -3.09 -10.13 -12.89
N LEU A 81 -3.42 -9.28 -13.85
CA LEU A 81 -4.72 -9.22 -14.50
C LEU A 81 -4.87 -10.26 -15.60
N ASP A 82 -3.78 -10.91 -16.01
CA ASP A 82 -3.73 -11.86 -17.13
C ASP A 82 -3.75 -13.33 -16.71
N VAL A 83 -3.62 -13.61 -15.40
CA VAL A 83 -3.66 -14.99 -14.86
C VAL A 83 -4.46 -15.02 -13.56
N ASP A 84 -5.16 -16.14 -13.33
CA ASP A 84 -5.90 -16.36 -12.10
C ASP A 84 -4.95 -16.69 -10.94
N GLY A 85 -5.25 -16.15 -9.75
CA GLY A 85 -4.53 -16.45 -8.52
C GLY A 85 -3.17 -15.75 -8.40
N LEU A 86 -2.23 -16.42 -7.75
CA LEU A 86 -0.91 -15.87 -7.43
C LEU A 86 0.01 -15.97 -8.65
N ALA A 87 0.48 -14.83 -9.16
CA ALA A 87 1.35 -14.79 -10.34
C ALA A 87 2.81 -15.06 -9.97
N PHE A 88 3.26 -14.47 -8.86
CA PHE A 88 4.63 -14.61 -8.35
C PHE A 88 4.68 -14.52 -6.82
N ALA A 89 5.44 -15.41 -6.19
CA ALA A 89 5.76 -15.37 -4.76
C ALA A 89 7.08 -16.09 -4.48
N GLY A 90 8.11 -15.77 -5.28
CA GLY A 90 9.43 -16.42 -5.22
C GLY A 90 9.64 -17.42 -6.35
N GLY A 91 10.89 -17.84 -6.53
CA GLY A 91 11.32 -18.68 -7.64
C GLY A 91 11.58 -17.88 -8.93
N ASP A 92 11.42 -18.54 -10.07
CA ASP A 92 11.74 -17.95 -11.38
C ASP A 92 10.67 -16.93 -11.81
N TRP A 93 11.14 -15.75 -12.19
CA TRP A 93 10.28 -14.70 -12.71
C TRP A 93 9.82 -15.00 -14.14
N ASP A 94 8.52 -15.02 -14.36
CA ASP A 94 7.92 -15.18 -15.68
C ASP A 94 7.19 -13.89 -16.10
N GLY A 95 7.90 -13.07 -16.90
CA GLY A 95 7.38 -11.81 -17.42
C GLY A 95 6.16 -11.96 -18.33
N SER A 96 5.94 -13.15 -18.91
CA SER A 96 4.83 -13.38 -19.86
C SER A 96 3.46 -13.32 -19.19
N LYS A 97 3.42 -13.42 -17.84
CA LYS A 97 2.21 -13.30 -17.03
C LYS A 97 1.71 -11.87 -16.87
N TYR A 98 2.42 -10.84 -17.33
CA TYR A 98 2.12 -9.43 -17.05
C TYR A 98 1.99 -8.58 -18.32
N LYS A 99 0.94 -8.84 -19.10
CA LYS A 99 0.68 -8.18 -20.39
C LYS A 99 -0.15 -6.91 -20.23
N THR A 100 -1.20 -6.97 -19.41
CA THR A 100 -2.17 -5.87 -19.27
C THR A 100 -1.66 -4.76 -18.34
N PHE A 101 -0.98 -5.12 -17.26
CA PHE A 101 -0.38 -4.17 -16.32
C PHE A 101 0.99 -4.68 -15.88
N THR A 102 2.03 -3.93 -16.22
CA THR A 102 3.42 -4.34 -15.94
C THR A 102 3.82 -3.97 -14.50
N PRO A 103 4.32 -4.93 -13.71
CA PRO A 103 4.90 -4.68 -12.40
C PRO A 103 6.09 -3.72 -12.46
N ASP A 104 6.46 -3.20 -11.29
CA ASP A 104 7.68 -2.42 -11.15
C ASP A 104 8.89 -3.26 -11.54
N ALA A 105 9.77 -2.73 -12.37
CA ALA A 105 10.93 -3.46 -12.85
C ALA A 105 11.90 -3.76 -11.69
N ASP A 106 12.09 -2.78 -10.80
CA ASP A 106 13.17 -2.79 -9.82
C ASP A 106 12.71 -3.23 -8.42
N ASN A 107 11.44 -3.63 -8.28
CA ASN A 107 10.82 -4.02 -7.01
C ASN A 107 10.83 -2.90 -5.96
N CYS A 108 10.78 -1.64 -6.37
CA CYS A 108 10.81 -0.49 -5.48
C CYS A 108 9.82 0.58 -5.94
N ILE A 109 8.84 0.89 -5.10
CA ILE A 109 7.82 1.90 -5.39
C ILE A 109 7.89 2.98 -4.31
N PRO A 110 8.34 4.19 -4.65
CA PRO A 110 8.36 5.29 -3.69
C PRO A 110 6.96 5.73 -3.27
N ILE A 111 6.87 6.18 -2.02
CA ILE A 111 5.70 6.86 -1.48
C ILE A 111 6.11 8.30 -1.19
N THR A 112 5.54 9.24 -1.94
CA THR A 112 5.84 10.67 -1.79
C THR A 112 4.64 11.42 -1.24
N ASP A 113 4.91 12.51 -0.52
CA ASP A 113 3.90 13.39 0.04
C ASP A 113 3.38 14.42 -0.96
N GLU A 114 4.09 14.63 -2.07
CA GLU A 114 3.68 15.40 -3.24
C GLU A 114 3.98 14.61 -4.53
N GLU A 115 3.38 15.01 -5.65
CA GLU A 115 3.64 14.38 -6.95
C GLU A 115 4.95 14.91 -7.54
N TYR A 116 6.05 14.26 -7.16
CA TYR A 116 7.39 14.58 -7.68
C TYR A 116 7.75 13.81 -8.95
N PHE A 117 7.11 12.66 -9.16
CA PHE A 117 7.34 11.78 -10.31
C PHE A 117 6.12 10.90 -10.59
N GLU A 118 5.94 10.55 -11.85
CA GLU A 118 4.75 9.81 -12.32
C GLU A 118 4.71 8.35 -11.86
N ASP A 119 5.86 7.76 -11.52
CA ASP A 119 6.04 6.37 -11.11
C ASP A 119 5.92 6.14 -9.58
N ASP A 120 5.48 7.16 -8.82
CA ASP A 120 5.17 6.99 -7.40
C ASP A 120 3.95 6.06 -7.20
N ILE A 121 3.73 5.62 -5.96
CA ILE A 121 2.64 4.69 -5.65
C ILE A 121 1.25 5.19 -6.07
N VAL A 122 1.01 6.51 -6.02
CA VAL A 122 -0.27 7.11 -6.40
C VAL A 122 -0.40 7.15 -7.91
N GLY A 123 0.63 7.56 -8.63
CA GLY A 123 0.68 7.55 -10.10
C GLY A 123 0.47 6.14 -10.65
N ARG A 124 1.12 5.14 -10.05
CA ARG A 124 0.89 3.72 -10.39
C ARG A 124 -0.51 3.25 -10.05
N PHE A 125 -1.07 3.68 -8.92
CA PHE A 125 -2.45 3.35 -8.56
C PHE A 125 -3.45 3.94 -9.55
N VAL A 126 -3.26 5.21 -9.94
CA VAL A 126 -4.08 5.87 -10.97
C VAL A 126 -3.95 5.15 -12.31
N ALA A 127 -2.74 4.74 -12.70
CA ALA A 127 -2.50 3.96 -13.92
C ALA A 127 -3.22 2.60 -13.87
N PHE A 128 -3.20 1.92 -12.72
CA PHE A 128 -3.89 0.65 -12.51
C PHE A 128 -5.41 0.79 -12.64
N ILE A 129 -6.01 1.78 -11.96
CA ILE A 129 -7.45 2.06 -12.07
C ILE A 129 -7.85 2.38 -13.51
N ARG A 130 -7.04 3.20 -14.19
CA ARG A 130 -7.24 3.53 -15.62
C ARG A 130 -7.19 2.29 -16.52
N THR A 131 -6.29 1.35 -16.22
CA THR A 131 -6.12 0.11 -17.01
C THR A 131 -7.35 -0.79 -16.91
N ILE A 132 -7.92 -0.92 -15.72
CA ILE A 132 -9.06 -1.83 -15.48
C ILE A 132 -10.39 -1.20 -15.88
N TYR A 133 -10.62 0.05 -15.48
CA TYR A 133 -11.93 0.69 -15.56
C TYR A 133 -12.04 1.66 -16.75
N GLY A 134 -10.93 1.99 -17.39
CA GLY A 134 -10.84 2.91 -18.51
C GLY A 134 -10.59 4.36 -18.09
N ALA A 135 -10.13 5.19 -19.04
CA ALA A 135 -9.87 6.60 -18.80
C ALA A 135 -11.16 7.42 -18.60
N GLU A 136 -12.27 7.00 -19.21
CA GLU A 136 -13.55 7.73 -19.19
C GLU A 136 -14.17 7.86 -17.80
N THR A 137 -13.98 6.86 -16.92
CA THR A 137 -14.51 6.85 -15.54
C THR A 137 -13.44 7.03 -14.49
N LEU A 138 -12.21 7.37 -14.88
CA LEU A 138 -11.08 7.43 -13.96
C LEU A 138 -11.33 8.39 -12.78
N GLU A 139 -11.73 9.63 -13.06
CA GLU A 139 -11.93 10.64 -12.00
C GLU A 139 -13.08 10.26 -11.07
N GLU A 140 -14.21 9.79 -11.60
CA GLU A 140 -15.35 9.34 -10.78
C GLU A 140 -14.98 8.14 -9.89
N ASN A 141 -14.17 7.21 -10.41
CA ASN A 141 -13.67 6.08 -9.64
C ASN A 141 -12.67 6.51 -8.55
N LEU A 142 -11.77 7.46 -8.83
CA LEU A 142 -10.83 7.99 -7.84
C LEU A 142 -11.57 8.76 -6.73
N ASP A 143 -12.59 9.53 -7.07
CA ASP A 143 -13.43 10.24 -6.10
C ASP A 143 -14.20 9.25 -5.22
N PHE A 144 -14.76 8.19 -5.80
CA PHE A 144 -15.42 7.14 -5.02
C PHE A 144 -14.46 6.44 -4.04
N ILE A 145 -13.24 6.10 -4.51
CA ILE A 145 -12.18 5.51 -3.66
C ILE A 145 -11.81 6.48 -2.53
N ALA A 146 -11.56 7.75 -2.85
CA ALA A 146 -11.16 8.75 -1.87
C ALA A 146 -12.22 8.94 -0.77
N ASN A 147 -13.50 9.04 -1.16
CA ASN A 147 -14.61 9.18 -0.23
C ASN A 147 -14.71 7.99 0.74
N ALA A 148 -14.43 6.77 0.27
CA ALA A 148 -14.43 5.57 1.10
C ALA A 148 -13.25 5.48 2.07
N LEU A 149 -12.10 6.09 1.74
CA LEU A 149 -10.92 6.11 2.60
C LEU A 149 -11.11 7.06 3.79
N GLY A 150 -11.79 8.19 3.58
CA GLY A 150 -12.09 9.17 4.64
C GLY A 150 -10.87 9.97 5.13
N ASN A 151 -9.72 9.86 4.45
CA ASN A 151 -8.54 10.67 4.72
C ASN A 151 -8.79 12.15 4.34
N ARG A 152 -8.06 13.07 4.97
CA ARG A 152 -8.13 14.50 4.62
C ARG A 152 -7.45 14.74 3.27
N GLY A 153 -7.94 15.72 2.51
CA GLY A 153 -7.35 16.17 1.25
C GLY A 153 -8.34 17.05 0.47
N ASN A 154 -7.84 17.88 -0.43
CA ASN A 154 -8.65 18.74 -1.28
C ASN A 154 -9.01 18.08 -2.62
N THR A 155 -8.29 17.03 -3.00
CA THR A 155 -8.52 16.24 -4.22
C THR A 155 -8.51 14.75 -3.89
N SER A 156 -9.13 13.92 -4.73
CA SER A 156 -9.10 12.46 -4.57
C SER A 156 -7.69 11.89 -4.54
N ARG A 157 -6.79 12.39 -5.38
CA ARG A 157 -5.36 12.03 -5.38
C ARG A 157 -4.67 12.39 -4.06
N GLU A 158 -4.95 13.55 -3.48
CA GLU A 158 -4.39 13.94 -2.18
C GLU A 158 -4.89 13.05 -1.03
N VAL A 159 -6.18 12.70 -1.04
CA VAL A 159 -6.78 11.76 -0.07
C VAL A 159 -6.13 10.38 -0.17
N ILE A 160 -5.99 9.85 -1.38
CA ILE A 160 -5.33 8.55 -1.65
C ILE A 160 -3.85 8.60 -1.25
N ARG A 161 -3.15 9.69 -1.57
CA ARG A 161 -1.76 9.91 -1.16
C ARG A 161 -1.61 9.86 0.36
N ASN A 162 -2.50 10.56 1.08
CA ASN A 162 -2.49 10.56 2.54
C ASN A 162 -2.78 9.17 3.13
N TYR A 163 -3.61 8.35 2.49
CA TYR A 163 -3.79 6.96 2.88
C TYR A 163 -2.50 6.14 2.73
N PHE A 164 -1.81 6.25 1.58
CA PHE A 164 -0.53 5.54 1.37
C PHE A 164 0.56 5.99 2.35
N MET A 165 0.64 7.29 2.64
CA MET A 165 1.61 7.86 3.56
C MET A 165 1.43 7.42 5.01
N ASN A 166 0.18 7.26 5.46
CA ASN A 166 -0.12 7.16 6.89
C ASN A 166 -0.72 5.82 7.33
N ASP A 167 -1.47 5.15 6.47
CA ASP A 167 -2.39 4.07 6.87
C ASP A 167 -2.13 2.76 6.15
N PHE A 168 -1.72 2.80 4.86
CA PHE A 168 -1.55 1.60 4.05
C PHE A 168 -0.65 0.55 4.74
N PHE A 169 0.57 0.94 5.12
CA PHE A 169 1.52 0.01 5.74
C PHE A 169 1.03 -0.50 7.10
N LYS A 170 0.39 0.34 7.91
CA LYS A 170 -0.20 -0.08 9.20
C LYS A 170 -1.28 -1.15 9.00
N ASN A 171 -2.19 -0.91 8.05
CA ASN A 171 -3.23 -1.87 7.70
C ASN A 171 -2.62 -3.17 7.14
N HIS A 172 -1.58 -3.06 6.31
CA HIS A 172 -0.85 -4.21 5.78
C HIS A 172 -0.23 -5.05 6.91
N CYS A 173 0.48 -4.43 7.86
CA CYS A 173 1.02 -5.14 9.02
C CYS A 173 -0.06 -5.83 9.86
N GLN A 174 -1.23 -5.20 10.04
CA GLN A 174 -2.35 -5.80 10.78
C GLN A 174 -2.93 -7.02 10.07
N ILE A 175 -3.20 -6.91 8.75
CA ILE A 175 -3.74 -8.01 7.94
C ILE A 175 -2.80 -9.21 7.96
N TYR A 176 -1.49 -8.96 7.91
CA TYR A 176 -0.46 -9.99 7.92
C TYR A 176 0.03 -10.37 9.32
N GLN A 177 -0.68 -9.98 10.39
CA GLN A 177 -0.37 -10.36 11.77
C GLN A 177 1.10 -10.06 12.19
N LYS A 178 1.60 -8.88 11.83
CA LYS A 178 3.01 -8.44 12.02
C LYS A 178 4.05 -9.26 11.26
N CYS A 179 3.64 -9.86 10.14
CA CYS A 179 4.51 -10.52 9.17
C CYS A 179 4.28 -9.95 7.75
N PRO A 180 4.42 -8.62 7.54
CA PRO A 180 4.12 -8.01 6.25
C PRO A 180 5.06 -8.50 5.16
N ILE A 181 4.51 -8.73 3.97
CA ILE A 181 5.29 -9.13 2.78
C ILE A 181 5.78 -7.95 1.94
N TYR A 182 5.23 -6.76 2.16
CA TYR A 182 5.71 -5.52 1.57
C TYR A 182 6.45 -4.80 2.68
N TRP A 183 7.72 -4.48 2.46
CA TRP A 183 8.57 -3.84 3.45
C TRP A 183 8.73 -2.37 3.11
N LEU A 184 8.55 -1.51 4.11
CA LEU A 184 8.60 -0.08 3.95
C LEU A 184 9.96 0.44 4.42
N PHE A 185 10.79 0.87 3.48
CA PHE A 185 11.90 1.76 3.79
C PHE A 185 11.32 3.08 4.27
N ASP A 186 11.75 3.54 5.44
CA ASP A 186 11.21 4.73 6.09
C ASP A 186 12.31 5.55 6.75
N SER A 187 12.55 6.77 6.26
CA SER A 187 13.57 7.64 6.82
C SER A 187 13.20 8.25 8.17
N GLY A 188 11.90 8.36 8.47
CA GLY A 188 11.43 8.95 9.72
C GLY A 188 10.27 9.93 9.56
N LYS A 189 10.15 10.80 10.57
CA LYS A 189 8.96 11.61 10.84
C LYS A 189 8.80 12.79 9.90
N GLN A 190 9.87 13.25 9.25
CA GLN A 190 9.77 14.30 8.23
C GLN A 190 9.28 13.74 6.91
N ASN A 191 9.17 12.41 6.77
CA ASN A 191 8.90 11.74 5.51
C ASN A 191 9.92 12.15 4.44
N GLY A 192 11.21 12.18 4.79
CA GLY A 192 12.29 12.48 3.86
C GLY A 192 12.37 11.45 2.72
N PHE A 193 12.12 10.18 3.02
CA PHE A 193 12.08 9.10 2.06
C PHE A 193 11.18 7.97 2.56
N LYS A 194 10.31 7.49 1.69
CA LYS A 194 9.56 6.25 1.89
C LYS A 194 9.53 5.46 0.57
N ALA A 195 9.72 4.15 0.65
CA ALA A 195 9.56 3.26 -0.49
C ALA A 195 9.13 1.87 -0.05
N LEU A 196 8.22 1.25 -0.79
CA LEU A 196 7.84 -0.14 -0.59
C LEU A 196 8.66 -1.04 -1.49
N VAL A 197 9.04 -2.21 -0.96
CA VAL A 197 9.58 -3.33 -1.72
C VAL A 197 8.80 -4.60 -1.41
N TYR A 198 8.74 -5.55 -2.34
CA TYR A 198 8.11 -6.84 -2.10
C TYR A 198 9.17 -7.90 -1.73
N MET A 199 9.04 -8.51 -0.55
CA MET A 199 10.07 -9.41 -0.01
C MET A 199 10.35 -10.62 -0.90
N HIS A 200 9.35 -11.13 -1.64
CA HIS A 200 9.56 -12.32 -2.48
C HIS A 200 10.35 -11.99 -3.76
N ARG A 201 10.57 -10.70 -4.05
CA ARG A 201 11.44 -10.19 -5.11
C ARG A 201 12.72 -9.57 -4.55
N TRP A 202 12.97 -9.73 -3.24
CA TRP A 202 14.21 -9.28 -2.63
C TRP A 202 15.40 -10.02 -3.25
N ASN A 203 16.50 -9.31 -3.37
CA ASN A 203 17.81 -9.86 -3.69
C ASN A 203 18.90 -9.04 -2.99
N SER A 204 20.13 -9.54 -3.04
CA SER A 204 21.30 -8.90 -2.43
C SER A 204 21.57 -7.45 -2.88
N ASP A 205 21.00 -7.00 -4.00
CA ASP A 205 21.17 -5.64 -4.53
C ASP A 205 20.03 -4.69 -4.15
N THR A 206 18.96 -5.19 -3.52
CA THR A 206 17.73 -4.40 -3.25
C THR A 206 18.01 -3.13 -2.47
N ILE A 207 18.81 -3.19 -1.39
CA ILE A 207 19.17 -2.00 -0.60
C ILE A 207 19.98 -1.00 -1.43
N GLY A 208 20.89 -1.50 -2.29
CA GLY A 208 21.69 -0.68 -3.19
C GLY A 208 20.84 0.06 -4.21
N ASN A 209 19.89 -0.63 -4.85
CA ASN A 209 18.98 -0.06 -5.85
C ASN A 209 18.07 0.99 -5.21
N VAL A 210 17.46 0.69 -4.05
CA VAL A 210 16.66 1.66 -3.28
C VAL A 210 17.46 2.93 -2.99
N ARG A 211 18.74 2.79 -2.62
CA ARG A 211 19.63 3.91 -2.33
C ARG A 211 19.90 4.78 -3.56
N VAL A 212 20.40 4.16 -4.63
CA VAL A 212 20.97 4.89 -5.78
C VAL A 212 19.88 5.42 -6.70
N ASP A 213 18.89 4.58 -7.00
CA ASP A 213 17.89 4.89 -8.03
C ASP A 213 16.73 5.72 -7.48
N TYR A 214 16.43 5.57 -6.19
CA TYR A 214 15.26 6.19 -5.56
C TYR A 214 15.61 7.23 -4.50
N LEU A 215 16.43 6.89 -3.49
CA LEU A 215 16.75 7.84 -2.42
C LEU A 215 17.55 9.05 -2.96
N HIS A 216 18.60 8.82 -3.76
CA HIS A 216 19.36 9.92 -4.36
C HIS A 216 18.53 10.72 -5.38
N ARG A 217 17.61 10.06 -6.10
CA ARG A 217 16.66 10.75 -6.99
C ARG A 217 15.76 11.70 -6.20
N THR A 218 15.20 11.23 -5.08
CA THR A 218 14.37 12.05 -4.18
C THR A 218 15.15 13.23 -3.59
N GLN A 219 16.40 13.02 -3.14
CA GLN A 219 17.25 14.11 -2.65
C GLN A 219 17.46 15.20 -3.71
N ARG A 220 17.80 14.81 -4.95
CA ARG A 220 17.97 15.75 -6.08
C ARG A 220 16.69 16.53 -6.39
N VAL A 221 15.51 15.90 -6.24
CA VAL A 221 14.22 16.59 -6.42
C VAL A 221 14.04 17.65 -5.34
N TYR A 222 14.26 17.31 -4.06
CA TYR A 222 14.13 18.29 -2.99
C TYR A 222 15.09 19.47 -3.15
N GLU A 223 16.34 19.22 -3.54
CA GLU A 223 17.32 20.28 -3.83
C GLU A 223 16.80 21.25 -4.91
N LYS A 224 16.29 20.70 -6.02
CA LYS A 224 15.71 21.52 -7.11
C LYS A 224 14.49 22.31 -6.66
N GLU A 225 13.57 21.69 -5.92
CA GLU A 225 12.38 22.37 -5.43
C GLU A 225 12.72 23.43 -4.37
N ILE A 226 13.73 23.22 -3.53
CA ILE A 226 14.25 24.23 -2.60
C ILE A 226 14.76 25.46 -3.36
N THR A 227 15.56 25.26 -4.41
CA THR A 227 16.03 26.37 -5.27
C THR A 227 14.85 27.09 -5.92
N ARG A 228 13.89 26.35 -6.46
CA ARG A 228 12.68 26.94 -7.07
C ARG A 228 11.85 27.78 -6.08
N MET A 229 11.70 27.30 -4.84
CA MET A 229 11.00 28.07 -3.80
C MET A 229 11.78 29.32 -3.41
N GLN A 230 13.11 29.24 -3.34
CA GLN A 230 13.97 30.41 -3.13
C GLN A 230 13.81 31.44 -4.27
N ASP A 231 13.86 31.00 -5.52
CA ASP A 231 13.65 31.89 -6.68
C ASP A 231 12.28 32.56 -6.65
N THR A 232 11.25 31.83 -6.20
CA THR A 232 9.89 32.39 -6.03
C THR A 232 9.87 33.48 -4.96
N MET A 233 10.57 33.26 -3.84
CA MET A 233 10.66 34.25 -2.76
C MET A 233 11.41 35.51 -3.20
N ASP A 234 12.46 35.38 -4.00
CA ASP A 234 13.29 36.51 -4.43
C ASP A 234 12.61 37.36 -5.52
N ASN A 235 11.76 36.74 -6.35
CA ASN A 235 11.20 37.38 -7.54
C ASN A 235 9.69 37.71 -7.45
N SER A 236 8.91 37.03 -6.59
CA SER A 236 7.48 37.31 -6.47
C SER A 236 7.21 38.59 -5.68
N ARG A 237 6.34 39.43 -6.22
CA ARG A 237 5.82 40.62 -5.53
C ARG A 237 4.57 40.34 -4.70
N ASN A 238 4.06 39.11 -4.72
CA ASN A 238 2.86 38.71 -4.00
C ASN A 238 3.24 38.14 -2.61
N PRO A 239 2.93 38.85 -1.50
CA PRO A 239 3.33 38.40 -0.16
C PRO A 239 2.78 37.02 0.22
N ARG A 240 1.61 36.62 -0.31
CA ARG A 240 1.02 35.30 -0.03
C ARG A 240 1.81 34.17 -0.70
N GLU A 241 2.29 34.39 -1.92
CA GLU A 241 3.13 33.42 -2.63
C GLU A 241 4.49 33.27 -1.94
N VAL A 242 5.10 34.38 -1.53
CA VAL A 242 6.38 34.37 -0.80
C VAL A 242 6.24 33.57 0.51
N ALA A 243 5.19 33.81 1.29
CA ALA A 243 4.96 33.07 2.54
C ALA A 243 4.67 31.57 2.31
N ALA A 244 3.95 31.22 1.25
CA ALA A 244 3.70 29.81 0.89
C ALA A 244 4.99 29.11 0.43
N ALA A 245 5.82 29.79 -0.38
CA ALA A 245 7.10 29.28 -0.85
C ALA A 245 8.08 29.08 0.31
N ASP A 246 8.16 30.02 1.24
CA ASP A 246 9.00 29.92 2.44
C ASP A 246 8.63 28.69 3.29
N LYS A 247 7.34 28.53 3.61
CA LYS A 247 6.85 27.35 4.36
C LYS A 247 7.15 26.03 3.65
N ARG A 248 6.97 25.97 2.32
CA ARG A 248 7.28 24.77 1.53
C ARG A 248 8.78 24.50 1.50
N LYS A 249 9.61 25.53 1.37
CA LYS A 249 11.07 25.42 1.43
C LYS A 249 11.54 24.88 2.78
N GLU A 250 11.02 25.39 3.90
CA GLU A 250 11.37 24.90 5.23
C GLU A 250 11.05 23.40 5.41
N LYS A 251 9.90 22.96 4.89
CA LYS A 251 9.49 21.55 4.87
C LYS A 251 10.49 20.70 4.06
N LEU A 252 10.80 21.12 2.83
CA LEU A 252 11.74 20.42 1.96
C LEU A 252 13.16 20.34 2.53
N VAL A 253 13.63 21.40 3.20
CA VAL A 253 14.94 21.39 3.87
C VAL A 253 14.99 20.34 4.99
N LYS A 254 13.92 20.20 5.78
CA LYS A 254 13.82 19.16 6.81
C LYS A 254 13.78 17.75 6.21
N GLN A 255 13.01 17.56 5.14
CA GLN A 255 12.94 16.31 4.39
C GLN A 255 14.29 15.92 3.79
N LEU A 256 14.97 16.85 3.13
CA LEU A 256 16.29 16.63 2.53
C LEU A 256 17.34 16.28 3.59
N LYS A 257 17.32 16.98 4.74
CA LYS A 257 18.21 16.65 5.85
C LYS A 257 17.98 15.21 6.34
N GLU A 258 16.73 14.85 6.63
CA GLU A 258 16.38 13.48 7.07
C GLU A 258 16.78 12.43 6.02
N ALA A 259 16.55 12.70 4.73
CA ALA A 259 16.93 11.81 3.64
C ALA A 259 18.45 11.61 3.52
N ARG A 260 19.27 12.63 3.79
CA ARG A 260 20.74 12.54 3.79
C ARG A 260 21.28 11.80 5.01
N ASP A 261 20.70 12.05 6.19
CA ASP A 261 21.04 11.31 7.41
C ASP A 261 20.68 9.81 7.23
N TYR A 262 19.55 9.54 6.58
CA TYR A 262 19.11 8.19 6.23
C TYR A 262 20.01 7.52 5.17
N ASP A 263 20.49 8.26 4.16
CA ASP A 263 21.44 7.71 3.17
C ASP A 263 22.70 7.15 3.83
N THR A 264 23.18 7.80 4.89
CA THR A 264 24.34 7.32 5.65
C THR A 264 24.08 5.95 6.28
N LYS A 265 22.85 5.72 6.80
CA LYS A 265 22.44 4.43 7.35
C LYS A 265 22.34 3.35 6.26
N ILE A 266 21.65 3.67 5.16
CA ILE A 266 21.47 2.74 4.04
C ILE A 266 22.81 2.38 3.40
N ALA A 267 23.73 3.33 3.25
CA ALA A 267 25.05 3.09 2.66
C ALA A 267 25.82 1.98 3.38
N HIS A 268 25.72 1.91 4.70
CA HIS A 268 26.38 0.89 5.50
C HIS A 268 25.84 -0.53 5.20
N LEU A 269 24.53 -0.66 5.04
CA LEU A 269 23.88 -1.95 4.74
C LEU A 269 23.98 -2.33 3.26
N ALA A 270 23.97 -1.35 2.34
CA ALA A 270 24.06 -1.59 0.91
C ALA A 270 25.33 -2.36 0.52
N LEU A 271 26.47 -2.04 1.16
CA LEU A 271 27.75 -2.73 0.92
C LEU A 271 27.74 -4.18 1.41
N SER A 272 26.86 -4.52 2.35
CA SER A 272 26.76 -5.87 2.93
C SER A 272 26.06 -6.85 2.01
N ARG A 273 25.36 -6.37 0.95
CA ARG A 273 24.65 -7.18 -0.05
C ARG A 273 23.82 -8.32 0.58
N ILE A 274 23.04 -7.96 1.60
CA ILE A 274 22.34 -8.93 2.45
C ILE A 274 21.21 -9.57 1.65
N ASP A 275 21.28 -10.90 1.52
CA ASP A 275 20.24 -11.71 0.92
C ASP A 275 19.36 -12.39 1.96
N ILE A 276 18.17 -12.82 1.55
CA ILE A 276 17.19 -13.47 2.42
C ILE A 276 16.88 -14.90 1.96
N ASP A 277 16.51 -15.75 2.91
CA ASP A 277 15.92 -17.05 2.61
C ASP A 277 14.45 -16.98 3.01
N LEU A 278 13.53 -17.19 2.07
CA LEU A 278 12.10 -17.07 2.36
C LEU A 278 11.62 -18.08 3.43
N ASP A 279 12.33 -19.21 3.58
CA ASP A 279 12.00 -20.24 4.58
C ASP A 279 12.37 -19.83 6.02
N ASP A 280 13.26 -18.85 6.21
CA ASP A 280 13.57 -18.27 7.53
C ASP A 280 12.37 -17.51 8.12
N GLY A 281 11.37 -17.20 7.29
CA GLY A 281 10.16 -16.47 7.67
C GLY A 281 10.38 -14.96 7.77
N VAL A 282 9.27 -14.21 7.82
CA VAL A 282 9.29 -12.76 7.67
C VAL A 282 10.10 -12.07 8.76
N LYS A 283 9.87 -12.39 10.04
CA LYS A 283 10.48 -11.67 11.17
C LYS A 283 11.99 -11.82 11.21
N VAL A 284 12.50 -13.01 10.90
CA VAL A 284 13.94 -13.29 10.87
C VAL A 284 14.60 -12.49 9.74
N ASN A 285 14.04 -12.55 8.54
CA ASN A 285 14.57 -11.80 7.41
C ASN A 285 14.46 -10.28 7.58
N TYR A 286 13.36 -9.80 8.18
CA TYR A 286 13.15 -8.38 8.47
C TYR A 286 14.23 -7.81 9.41
N GLU A 287 14.68 -8.62 10.38
CA GLU A 287 15.80 -8.27 11.27
C GLU A 287 17.14 -8.38 10.55
N LYS A 288 17.33 -9.45 9.77
CA LYS A 288 18.57 -9.76 9.03
C LYS A 288 18.98 -8.63 8.10
N VAL A 289 18.06 -8.13 7.27
CA VAL A 289 18.35 -7.06 6.30
C VAL A 289 18.65 -5.70 6.93
N GLN A 290 18.43 -5.57 8.24
CA GLN A 290 18.72 -4.38 9.02
C GLN A 290 19.94 -4.56 9.93
N THR A 291 20.65 -5.69 9.86
CA THR A 291 21.80 -5.96 10.73
C THR A 291 23.08 -5.96 9.91
N GLY A 292 24.00 -5.05 10.24
CA GLY A 292 25.30 -4.96 9.57
C GLY A 292 26.19 -6.16 9.87
N GLN A 293 27.27 -6.30 9.10
CA GLN A 293 28.27 -7.37 9.32
C GLN A 293 28.93 -7.32 10.71
N ASP A 294 28.94 -6.14 11.33
CA ASP A 294 29.42 -5.94 12.70
C ASP A 294 28.40 -6.36 13.78
N GLY A 295 27.27 -6.94 13.38
CA GLY A 295 26.18 -7.35 14.25
C GLY A 295 25.32 -6.20 14.77
N LYS A 296 25.57 -4.95 14.35
CA LYS A 296 24.77 -3.80 14.79
C LYS A 296 23.53 -3.67 13.93
N LYS A 297 22.39 -3.54 14.60
CA LYS A 297 21.12 -3.19 13.96
C LYS A 297 21.12 -1.73 13.54
N ILE A 298 20.75 -1.48 12.30
CA ILE A 298 20.53 -0.16 11.70
C ILE A 298 19.09 -0.15 11.18
N GLU A 299 18.22 0.54 11.89
CA GLU A 299 16.80 0.66 11.53
C GLU A 299 16.65 1.46 10.23
N ILE A 300 16.35 0.73 9.15
CA ILE A 300 16.08 1.28 7.82
C ILE A 300 14.64 1.00 7.36
N LEU A 301 13.97 0.00 7.94
CA LEU A 301 12.59 -0.32 7.65
C LEU A 301 11.68 0.20 8.77
N ALA A 302 10.41 0.47 8.45
CA ALA A 302 9.40 0.84 9.43
C ALA A 302 9.17 -0.30 10.47
N GLY A 303 8.72 0.02 11.68
CA GLY A 303 8.41 -1.01 12.68
C GLY A 303 7.18 -1.86 12.30
N ILE A 304 7.22 -3.16 12.63
CA ILE A 304 6.15 -4.16 12.36
C ILE A 304 5.54 -4.76 13.63
#